data_AF-A0A7Y6X8V4-F1
#
_entry.id   AF-A0A7Y6X8V4-F1
#
_cell.length_a   1.000
_cell.length_b   1.000
_cell.length_c   1.000
_cell.angle_alpha   90.00
_cell.angle_beta   90.00
_cell.angle_gamma   90.00
#
_symmetry.space_group_name_H-M   'P 1'
#
loop_
_entity.id
_entity.type
_entity.pdbx_description
1 polymer ?
#
loop_
_entity_poly.entity_id
_entity_poly.type
_entity_poly.pdbx_seq_one_letter_code
_entity_poly.pdbx_strand_id
1 'polypeptide(L)'
;MPKNVYTVSFCGTGCSRDEGEETRFWDYKILALLGKDKKWLNSNKDIYVRETGYIPVRLHTEISTGLRDTKSSITVRGVGENDWFNQEDVCDPLEGSLVNAPGPLRASARDYSEGNQRTQSGQLLGWADGALALHGASLAAASKAEQYNFLGHSRGAVESIMAAWFLYAYGGPGVRDIPVNIFAIDPVPGPGEWYGIQTQLPPNVVNYVGVYAWDHLVAGFSALVPRPNARMTKQRAHEDIEARGLGATYLTLADNRQLADPLARGDLPQPEGYTLYACRGGHGTVAGNYTADALYDAAKVKDEVAAVPKLVYKLARAYLTQWETVFRTRCRVRENARHLRKQIHTAHTHFDAMGGGEARTSRLTGRPNVRQVSSIMGRNTLNRYYLEDVVGTPPYNLAYPCTIEQSGGGWVNWRFL
;
A
#
# COMPACT_ATOMS: atom_id res chain seq x y z
N MET A 1 28.79 -10.57 9.80
CA MET A 1 28.48 -10.20 8.40
C MET A 1 27.16 -9.44 8.40
N PRO A 2 26.93 -8.47 7.51
CA PRO A 2 25.63 -7.81 7.42
C PRO A 2 24.54 -8.82 7.07
N LYS A 3 23.36 -8.69 7.68
CA LYS A 3 22.20 -9.56 7.46
C LYS A 3 21.82 -9.59 5.98
N ASN A 4 21.47 -10.75 5.45
CA ASN A 4 20.96 -10.83 4.07
C ASN A 4 19.51 -10.35 4.04
N VAL A 5 19.23 -9.22 3.39
CA VAL A 5 17.89 -8.59 3.33
C VAL A 5 17.42 -8.51 1.89
N TYR A 6 16.14 -8.85 1.67
CA TYR A 6 15.49 -8.76 0.36
C TYR A 6 14.26 -7.85 0.42
N THR A 7 14.13 -6.91 -0.52
CA THR A 7 13.04 -5.92 -0.54
C THR A 7 12.11 -6.13 -1.73
N VAL A 8 10.82 -6.34 -1.47
CA VAL A 8 9.78 -6.46 -2.53
C VAL A 8 8.93 -5.18 -2.53
N SER A 9 8.83 -4.53 -3.69
CA SER A 9 8.07 -3.29 -3.88
C SER A 9 6.80 -3.55 -4.69
N PHE A 10 5.64 -3.52 -4.04
CA PHE A 10 4.33 -3.79 -4.64
C PHE A 10 3.66 -2.50 -5.13
N CYS A 11 3.34 -2.46 -6.42
CA CYS A 11 2.72 -1.31 -7.05
C CYS A 11 1.18 -1.32 -6.87
N GLY A 12 0.57 -0.15 -6.88
CA GLY A 12 -0.89 0.00 -6.75
C GLY A 12 -1.63 -0.42 -8.02
N THR A 13 -2.96 -0.55 -7.94
CA THR A 13 -3.81 -0.86 -9.09
C THR A 13 -3.50 0.07 -10.27
N GLY A 14 -3.34 -0.52 -11.45
CA GLY A 14 -2.98 0.23 -12.65
C GLY A 14 -1.63 0.94 -12.58
N CYS A 15 -0.72 0.58 -11.68
CA CYS A 15 0.65 1.09 -11.67
C CYS A 15 1.60 0.04 -12.28
N SER A 16 2.50 0.50 -13.13
CA SER A 16 3.53 -0.32 -13.75
C SER A 16 4.75 -0.52 -12.83
N ARG A 17 5.63 -1.46 -13.17
CA ARG A 17 6.89 -1.71 -12.43
C ARG A 17 7.90 -0.56 -12.54
N ASP A 18 7.72 0.30 -13.53
CA ASP A 18 8.54 1.46 -13.85
C ASP A 18 7.74 2.76 -13.74
N GLU A 19 6.60 2.71 -13.04
CA GLU A 19 5.74 3.86 -12.78
C GLU A 19 6.55 5.02 -12.20
N GLY A 20 6.35 6.22 -12.73
CA GLY A 20 7.09 7.41 -12.30
C GLY A 20 8.57 7.45 -12.70
N GLU A 21 9.09 6.45 -13.42
CA GLU A 21 10.42 6.47 -14.04
C GLU A 21 10.33 6.60 -15.56
N GLU A 22 9.35 5.94 -16.17
CA GLU A 22 9.08 5.92 -17.60
C GLU A 22 7.69 6.50 -17.91
N THR A 23 7.56 7.20 -19.05
CA THR A 23 6.25 7.63 -19.57
C THR A 23 5.71 6.53 -20.48
N ARG A 24 4.50 6.04 -20.21
CA ARG A 24 3.88 4.96 -20.97
C ARG A 24 2.69 5.44 -21.79
N PHE A 25 2.66 5.02 -23.05
CA PHE A 25 1.57 5.23 -23.99
C PHE A 25 0.88 3.90 -24.32
N TRP A 26 -0.41 3.95 -24.63
CA TRP A 26 -1.20 2.81 -25.09
C TRP A 26 -1.52 2.92 -26.57
N ASP A 27 -1.37 1.80 -27.27
CA ASP A 27 -1.96 1.58 -28.59
C ASP A 27 -3.29 0.83 -28.42
N TYR A 28 -4.41 1.55 -28.55
CA TYR A 28 -5.75 0.95 -28.45
C TYR A 28 -6.13 0.34 -29.81
N LYS A 29 -5.80 -0.95 -30.02
CA LYS A 29 -6.09 -1.68 -31.28
C LYS A 29 -7.57 -2.03 -31.51
N ILE A 30 -8.50 -1.59 -30.65
CA ILE A 30 -9.93 -1.94 -30.75
C ILE A 30 -10.62 -1.33 -31.98
N LEU A 31 -9.99 -0.38 -32.67
CA LEU A 31 -10.50 0.26 -33.90
C LEU A 31 -9.62 -0.01 -35.13
N ALA A 32 -8.96 -1.18 -35.21
CA ALA A 32 -8.22 -1.58 -36.41
C ALA A 32 -9.10 -1.55 -37.70
N LEU A 33 -10.43 -1.63 -37.56
CA LEU A 33 -11.40 -1.46 -38.66
C LEU A 33 -11.61 0.00 -39.11
N LEU A 34 -11.19 0.99 -38.33
CA LEU A 34 -11.41 2.43 -38.59
C LEU A 34 -10.09 3.23 -38.77
N GLY A 35 -8.96 2.54 -38.95
CA GLY A 35 -7.76 3.09 -39.59
C GLY A 35 -7.07 4.25 -38.86
N LYS A 36 -7.14 4.32 -37.52
CA LYS A 36 -6.34 5.31 -36.77
C LYS A 36 -5.61 4.64 -35.61
N ASP A 37 -4.29 4.47 -35.78
CA ASP A 37 -3.34 4.24 -34.70
C ASP A 37 -3.31 5.48 -33.79
N LYS A 38 -4.18 5.51 -32.78
CA LYS A 38 -4.15 6.56 -31.76
C LYS A 38 -3.40 6.04 -30.54
N LYS A 39 -2.21 6.61 -30.30
CA LYS A 39 -1.49 6.49 -29.04
C LYS A 39 -2.15 7.38 -27.99
N TRP A 40 -2.52 6.80 -26.85
CA TRP A 40 -3.06 7.53 -25.70
C TRP A 40 -2.04 7.53 -24.56
N LEU A 41 -1.82 8.68 -23.94
CA LEU A 41 -0.97 8.77 -22.76
C LEU A 41 -1.65 8.05 -21.59
N ASN A 42 -1.00 7.04 -21.04
CA ASN A 42 -1.56 6.20 -19.98
C ASN A 42 -0.94 6.50 -18.62
N SER A 43 0.39 6.56 -18.56
CA SER A 43 1.12 7.01 -17.37
C SER A 43 2.11 8.07 -17.79
N ASN A 44 2.05 9.23 -17.15
CA ASN A 44 3.00 10.30 -17.34
C ASN A 44 3.87 10.42 -16.09
N LYS A 45 5.17 10.14 -16.22
CA LYS A 45 6.10 10.24 -15.09
C LYS A 45 6.17 11.64 -14.48
N ASP A 46 5.83 12.68 -15.25
CA ASP A 46 5.91 14.07 -14.82
C ASP A 46 4.82 14.45 -13.80
N ILE A 47 3.83 13.57 -13.54
CA ILE A 47 2.90 13.72 -12.41
C ILE A 47 3.53 13.41 -11.06
N TYR A 48 4.71 12.77 -11.05
CA TYR A 48 5.44 12.40 -9.85
C TYR A 48 6.59 13.36 -9.57
N VAL A 49 6.85 13.64 -8.29
CA VAL A 49 7.99 14.49 -7.89
C VAL A 49 9.28 13.82 -8.35
N ARG A 50 10.11 14.52 -9.12
CA ARG A 50 11.31 13.98 -9.75
C ARG A 50 12.25 13.26 -8.77
N GLU A 51 12.40 13.79 -7.57
CA GLU A 51 13.26 13.23 -6.52
C GLU A 51 12.71 11.93 -5.92
N THR A 52 11.38 11.75 -5.91
CA THR A 52 10.74 10.60 -5.25
C THR A 52 10.12 9.61 -6.22
N GLY A 53 9.92 9.98 -7.50
CA GLY A 53 9.15 9.18 -8.46
C GLY A 53 7.81 8.72 -7.88
N TYR A 54 7.31 7.60 -8.40
CA TYR A 54 6.37 6.76 -7.66
C TYR A 54 7.15 5.99 -6.59
N ILE A 55 6.80 6.19 -5.32
CA ILE A 55 7.67 5.86 -4.18
C ILE A 55 8.10 4.37 -4.14
N PRO A 56 7.20 3.37 -4.34
CA PRO A 56 7.59 1.97 -4.39
C PRO A 56 8.68 1.68 -5.43
N VAL A 57 8.48 2.16 -6.65
CA VAL A 57 9.40 1.93 -7.77
C VAL A 57 10.70 2.71 -7.57
N ARG A 58 10.63 3.99 -7.18
CA ARG A 58 11.84 4.78 -6.91
C ARG A 58 12.72 4.11 -5.88
N LEU A 59 12.18 3.65 -4.75
CA LEU A 59 12.98 3.02 -3.71
C LEU A 59 13.62 1.72 -4.19
N HIS A 60 12.93 0.91 -4.99
CA HIS A 60 13.55 -0.21 -5.70
C HIS A 60 14.74 0.25 -6.56
N THR A 61 14.57 1.27 -7.41
CA THR A 61 15.67 1.74 -8.29
C THR A 61 16.90 2.18 -7.51
N GLU A 62 16.71 2.71 -6.31
CA GLU A 62 17.79 3.18 -5.45
C GLU A 62 18.50 2.04 -4.70
N ILE A 63 17.84 0.89 -4.51
CA ILE A 63 18.42 -0.35 -3.98
C ILE A 63 19.15 -1.09 -5.10
N SER A 64 18.53 -1.20 -6.27
CA SER A 64 18.97 -2.01 -7.41
C SER A 64 19.86 -1.28 -8.41
N THR A 65 20.04 0.04 -8.28
CA THR A 65 20.72 0.92 -9.27
C THR A 65 20.08 0.90 -10.67
N GLY A 66 18.76 0.71 -10.73
CA GLY A 66 17.99 0.64 -11.97
C GLY A 66 16.66 -0.07 -11.78
N LEU A 67 15.88 -0.19 -12.87
CA LEU A 67 14.57 -0.85 -12.90
C LEU A 67 14.64 -2.39 -12.97
N ARG A 68 15.83 -2.96 -13.14
CA ARG A 68 16.01 -4.41 -13.23
C ARG A 68 16.01 -5.01 -11.84
N ASP A 69 15.33 -6.14 -11.72
CA ASP A 69 15.36 -6.94 -10.51
C ASP A 69 16.78 -7.40 -10.17
N THR A 70 17.08 -7.41 -8.88
CA THR A 70 18.38 -7.82 -8.36
C THR A 70 18.20 -8.79 -7.21
N LYS A 71 19.32 -9.34 -6.74
CA LYS A 71 19.36 -10.13 -5.50
C LYS A 71 18.97 -9.35 -4.23
N SER A 72 18.78 -8.04 -4.31
CA SER A 72 18.46 -7.18 -3.16
C SER A 72 17.05 -6.63 -3.22
N SER A 73 16.48 -6.43 -4.41
CA SER A 73 15.12 -5.94 -4.55
C SER A 73 14.49 -6.28 -5.90
N ILE A 74 13.16 -6.34 -5.91
CA ILE A 74 12.27 -6.55 -7.05
C ILE A 74 11.05 -5.64 -6.94
N THR A 75 10.45 -5.31 -8.08
CA THR A 75 9.12 -4.67 -8.16
C THR A 75 8.06 -5.68 -8.59
N VAL A 76 6.95 -5.72 -7.86
CA VAL A 76 5.72 -6.41 -8.27
C VAL A 76 4.78 -5.37 -8.85
N ARG A 77 4.31 -5.63 -10.07
CA ARG A 77 3.31 -4.80 -10.77
C ARG A 77 1.98 -4.74 -10.03
N GLY A 78 1.17 -3.74 -10.33
CA GLY A 78 -0.21 -3.67 -9.85
C GLY A 78 -1.20 -4.47 -10.69
N VAL A 79 -2.41 -4.65 -10.16
CA VAL A 79 -3.54 -5.24 -10.89
C VAL A 79 -3.92 -4.36 -12.10
N GLY A 80 -4.10 -4.97 -13.28
CA GLY A 80 -4.72 -4.36 -14.46
C GLY A 80 -3.77 -3.87 -15.56
N GLU A 81 -4.22 -2.84 -16.28
CA GLU A 81 -3.84 -2.52 -17.68
C GLU A 81 -2.38 -2.06 -17.92
N ASN A 82 -1.58 -1.86 -16.86
CA ASN A 82 -0.25 -1.25 -16.94
C ASN A 82 0.91 -2.25 -17.02
N ASP A 83 0.60 -3.53 -17.20
CA ASP A 83 1.61 -4.59 -17.20
C ASP A 83 2.08 -5.01 -18.58
N TRP A 84 3.28 -4.55 -18.99
CA TRP A 84 3.90 -5.08 -20.21
C TRP A 84 5.43 -5.05 -20.11
N PHE A 85 6.06 -6.22 -20.35
CA PHE A 85 7.52 -6.45 -20.41
C PHE A 85 8.21 -5.50 -21.40
N ASN A 86 7.58 -5.37 -22.56
CA ASN A 86 7.84 -4.44 -23.66
C ASN A 86 6.49 -3.75 -23.92
N GLN A 87 6.35 -2.59 -24.57
CA GLN A 87 5.05 -1.92 -24.81
C GLN A 87 4.05 -2.70 -25.73
N GLU A 88 4.07 -4.03 -25.70
CA GLU A 88 3.34 -4.97 -26.55
C GLU A 88 2.17 -5.66 -25.80
N ASP A 89 1.68 -6.79 -26.33
CA ASP A 89 0.43 -7.46 -25.93
C ASP A 89 0.65 -8.68 -24.99
N VAL A 90 1.81 -8.82 -24.31
CA VAL A 90 2.13 -9.93 -23.37
C VAL A 90 2.54 -9.44 -21.97
N CYS A 91 1.90 -10.00 -20.93
CA CYS A 91 2.21 -9.77 -19.51
C CYS A 91 3.44 -10.56 -19.04
N ASP A 92 3.99 -10.16 -17.89
CA ASP A 92 5.11 -10.89 -17.30
C ASP A 92 4.69 -12.20 -16.63
N PRO A 93 5.54 -13.23 -16.70
CA PRO A 93 5.31 -14.46 -15.97
C PRO A 93 5.36 -14.20 -14.46
N LEU A 94 4.32 -14.65 -13.75
CA LEU A 94 4.31 -14.65 -12.29
C LEU A 94 4.84 -15.97 -11.75
N GLU A 95 5.84 -15.83 -10.89
CA GLU A 95 6.36 -16.92 -10.08
C GLU A 95 5.32 -17.42 -9.05
N GLY A 96 5.18 -18.74 -8.92
CA GLY A 96 4.19 -19.38 -8.04
C GLY A 96 4.73 -20.60 -7.30
N SER A 97 6.05 -20.74 -7.23
CA SER A 97 6.79 -21.90 -6.71
C SER A 97 6.81 -22.07 -5.18
N LEU A 98 6.08 -21.24 -4.44
CA LEU A 98 6.00 -21.39 -2.99
C LEU A 98 5.48 -22.80 -2.62
N VAL A 99 6.31 -23.53 -1.87
CA VAL A 99 6.27 -25.00 -1.78
C VAL A 99 4.89 -25.56 -1.48
N ASN A 100 4.21 -25.01 -0.46
CA ASN A 100 2.92 -25.52 0.00
C ASN A 100 1.73 -24.66 -0.46
N ALA A 101 1.91 -23.80 -1.47
CA ALA A 101 0.82 -22.99 -1.99
C ALA A 101 -0.27 -23.89 -2.63
N PRO A 102 -1.57 -23.65 -2.32
CA PRO A 102 -2.64 -24.50 -2.80
C PRO A 102 -2.82 -24.41 -4.32
N GLY A 103 -3.27 -25.50 -4.94
CA GLY A 103 -3.48 -25.60 -6.38
C GLY A 103 -4.27 -24.44 -6.99
N PRO A 104 -5.43 -24.03 -6.42
CA PRO A 104 -6.20 -22.89 -6.93
C PRO A 104 -5.44 -21.56 -6.92
N LEU A 105 -4.60 -21.30 -5.91
CA LEU A 105 -3.80 -20.08 -5.85
C LEU A 105 -2.70 -20.07 -6.91
N ARG A 106 -2.01 -21.21 -7.10
CA ARG A 106 -1.02 -21.36 -8.18
C ARG A 106 -1.64 -21.26 -9.57
N ALA A 107 -2.84 -21.81 -9.75
CA ALA A 107 -3.59 -21.69 -10.99
C ALA A 107 -3.94 -20.22 -11.27
N SER A 108 -4.45 -19.49 -10.28
CA SER A 108 -4.72 -18.04 -10.41
C SER A 108 -3.48 -17.24 -10.81
N ALA A 109 -2.31 -17.55 -10.24
CA ALA A 109 -1.06 -16.90 -10.62
C ALA A 109 -0.67 -17.17 -12.08
N ARG A 110 -0.73 -18.44 -12.52
CA ARG A 110 -0.46 -18.82 -13.90
C ARG A 110 -1.44 -18.18 -14.88
N ASP A 111 -2.73 -18.25 -14.59
CA ASP A 111 -3.77 -17.76 -15.51
C ASP A 111 -3.69 -16.22 -15.66
N TYR A 112 -3.28 -15.50 -14.61
CA TYR A 112 -3.03 -14.05 -14.67
C TYR A 112 -1.67 -13.68 -15.29
N SER A 113 -0.80 -14.67 -15.52
CA SER A 113 0.50 -14.54 -16.18
C SER A 113 0.45 -14.71 -17.70
N GLU A 114 -0.73 -14.98 -18.26
CA GLU A 114 -0.88 -15.29 -19.69
C GLU A 114 -1.76 -14.25 -20.41
N GLY A 115 -1.43 -13.94 -21.67
CA GLY A 115 -2.28 -13.17 -22.57
C GLY A 115 -2.39 -11.66 -22.28
N ASN A 116 -3.45 -11.05 -22.81
CA ASN A 116 -3.68 -9.62 -22.68
C ASN A 116 -4.49 -9.30 -21.40
N GLN A 117 -3.83 -8.77 -20.38
CA GLN A 117 -4.43 -8.38 -19.10
C GLN A 117 -4.92 -6.91 -19.06
N ARG A 118 -5.15 -6.24 -20.21
CA ARG A 118 -5.82 -4.91 -20.31
C ARG A 118 -7.30 -5.04 -19.97
N THR A 119 -7.62 -5.19 -18.70
CA THR A 119 -9.02 -5.25 -18.23
C THR A 119 -9.30 -4.17 -17.17
N GLN A 120 -10.05 -3.14 -17.55
CA GLN A 120 -10.63 -2.17 -16.59
C GLN A 120 -11.54 -2.85 -15.55
N SER A 121 -12.23 -3.92 -15.94
CA SER A 121 -13.05 -4.71 -15.02
C SER A 121 -12.22 -5.45 -13.96
N GLY A 122 -11.03 -5.95 -14.31
CA GLY A 122 -10.10 -6.58 -13.38
C GLY A 122 -9.54 -5.59 -12.35
N GLN A 123 -9.28 -4.34 -12.76
CA GLN A 123 -8.87 -3.26 -11.85
C GLN A 123 -9.93 -2.96 -10.79
N LEU A 124 -11.20 -2.96 -11.19
CA LEU A 124 -12.31 -2.70 -10.28
C LEU A 124 -12.51 -3.85 -9.28
N LEU A 125 -12.43 -5.10 -9.74
CA LEU A 125 -12.79 -6.27 -8.94
C LEU A 125 -11.63 -6.90 -8.14
N GLY A 126 -10.37 -6.56 -8.42
CA GLY A 126 -9.21 -7.03 -7.64
C GLY A 126 -8.90 -8.53 -7.74
N TRP A 127 -9.36 -9.21 -8.79
CA TRP A 127 -9.26 -10.69 -8.93
C TRP A 127 -7.82 -11.24 -8.92
N ALA A 128 -6.81 -10.39 -9.10
CA ALA A 128 -5.41 -10.81 -9.22
C ALA A 128 -4.55 -10.55 -7.96
N ASP A 129 -5.11 -10.00 -6.88
CA ASP A 129 -4.33 -9.68 -5.66
C ASP A 129 -3.59 -10.92 -5.12
N GLY A 130 -4.28 -12.07 -5.10
CA GLY A 130 -3.69 -13.35 -4.67
C GLY A 130 -2.53 -13.81 -5.55
N ALA A 131 -2.64 -13.61 -6.86
CA ALA A 131 -1.59 -13.95 -7.83
C ALA A 131 -0.33 -13.10 -7.63
N LEU A 132 -0.49 -11.78 -7.51
CA LEU A 132 0.61 -10.82 -7.30
C LEU A 132 1.26 -10.99 -5.92
N ALA A 133 0.45 -11.22 -4.88
CA ALA A 133 0.96 -11.54 -3.55
C ALA A 133 1.73 -12.88 -3.53
N LEU A 134 1.22 -13.92 -4.22
CA LEU A 134 1.95 -15.19 -4.36
C LEU A 134 3.26 -15.00 -5.12
N HIS A 135 3.28 -14.16 -6.15
CA HIS A 135 4.49 -13.80 -6.88
C HIS A 135 5.54 -13.19 -5.97
N GLY A 136 5.18 -12.11 -5.25
CA GLY A 136 6.09 -11.45 -4.31
C GLY A 136 6.59 -12.40 -3.20
N ALA A 137 5.72 -13.26 -2.66
CA ALA A 137 6.09 -14.25 -1.66
C ALA A 137 7.05 -15.31 -2.22
N SER A 138 6.80 -15.81 -3.43
CA SER A 138 7.65 -16.82 -4.05
C SER A 138 9.05 -16.28 -4.36
N LEU A 139 9.13 -15.05 -4.87
CA LEU A 139 10.40 -14.34 -5.09
C LEU A 139 11.17 -14.09 -3.79
N ALA A 140 10.48 -13.65 -2.74
CA ALA A 140 11.07 -13.48 -1.42
C ALA A 140 11.65 -14.80 -0.90
N ALA A 141 10.88 -15.89 -0.93
CA ALA A 141 11.36 -17.21 -0.52
C ALA A 141 12.57 -17.69 -1.35
N ALA A 142 12.54 -17.48 -2.67
CA ALA A 142 13.63 -17.86 -3.57
C ALA A 142 14.94 -17.07 -3.31
N SER A 143 14.85 -15.86 -2.77
CA SER A 143 16.01 -15.02 -2.44
C SER A 143 16.91 -15.60 -1.34
N LYS A 144 16.36 -16.50 -0.49
CA LYS A 144 17.03 -17.07 0.69
C LYS A 144 17.57 -15.99 1.65
N ALA A 145 16.93 -14.83 1.69
CA ALA A 145 17.25 -13.78 2.64
C ALA A 145 16.84 -14.16 4.07
N GLU A 146 17.52 -13.56 5.05
CA GLU A 146 17.25 -13.76 6.48
C GLU A 146 16.18 -12.78 6.99
N GLN A 147 15.71 -11.88 6.12
CA GLN A 147 14.67 -10.90 6.37
C GLN A 147 14.07 -10.41 5.06
N TYR A 148 12.76 -10.17 5.09
CA TYR A 148 12.01 -9.60 3.98
C TYR A 148 11.46 -8.23 4.36
N ASN A 149 11.68 -7.24 3.50
CA ASN A 149 11.08 -5.92 3.63
C ASN A 149 10.09 -5.73 2.49
N PHE A 150 8.82 -5.48 2.82
CA PHE A 150 7.80 -5.18 1.83
C PHE A 150 7.43 -3.72 1.88
N LEU A 151 7.35 -3.11 0.70
CA LEU A 151 6.89 -1.74 0.51
C LEU A 151 5.73 -1.81 -0.49
N GLY A 152 4.57 -1.27 -0.14
CA GLY A 152 3.45 -1.26 -1.06
C GLY A 152 2.64 0.02 -1.01
N HIS A 153 1.93 0.30 -2.10
CA HIS A 153 0.94 1.38 -2.15
C HIS A 153 -0.42 0.86 -2.63
N SER A 154 -1.52 1.40 -2.11
CA SER A 154 -2.87 1.04 -2.56
C SER A 154 -3.13 -0.46 -2.45
N ARG A 155 -3.55 -1.11 -3.53
CA ARG A 155 -3.69 -2.57 -3.57
C ARG A 155 -2.38 -3.31 -3.33
N GLY A 156 -1.26 -2.83 -3.85
CA GLY A 156 0.06 -3.41 -3.58
C GLY A 156 0.43 -3.44 -2.10
N ALA A 157 -0.04 -2.47 -1.31
CA ALA A 157 0.13 -2.53 0.15
C ALA A 157 -0.70 -3.66 0.79
N VAL A 158 -1.88 -3.97 0.26
CA VAL A 158 -2.69 -5.11 0.68
C VAL A 158 -2.04 -6.43 0.26
N GLU A 159 -1.54 -6.50 -0.97
CA GLU A 159 -0.78 -7.64 -1.50
C GLU A 159 0.45 -7.95 -0.64
N SER A 160 1.11 -6.92 -0.07
CA SER A 160 2.23 -7.12 0.85
C SER A 160 1.84 -7.86 2.14
N ILE A 161 0.64 -7.61 2.66
CA ILE A 161 0.10 -8.32 3.83
C ILE A 161 -0.22 -9.78 3.46
N MET A 162 -0.85 -9.98 2.30
CA MET A 162 -1.16 -11.31 1.79
C MET A 162 0.10 -12.13 1.50
N ALA A 163 1.14 -11.51 0.93
CA ALA A 163 2.42 -12.15 0.67
C ALA A 163 3.10 -12.61 1.97
N ALA A 164 3.03 -11.81 3.04
CA ALA A 164 3.55 -12.19 4.35
C ALA A 164 2.82 -13.43 4.90
N TRP A 165 1.50 -13.50 4.72
CA TRP A 165 0.69 -14.66 5.08
C TRP A 165 1.04 -15.90 4.27
N PHE A 166 1.27 -15.75 2.96
CA PHE A 166 1.69 -16.86 2.11
C PHE A 166 3.06 -17.40 2.52
N LEU A 167 4.04 -16.54 2.81
CA LEU A 167 5.32 -16.99 3.37
C LEU A 167 5.12 -17.78 4.66
N TYR A 168 4.27 -17.29 5.57
CA TYR A 168 3.98 -17.94 6.84
C TYR A 168 3.29 -19.30 6.67
N ALA A 169 2.22 -19.36 5.88
CA ALA A 169 1.42 -20.57 5.74
C ALA A 169 2.01 -21.59 4.78
N TYR A 170 2.67 -21.12 3.71
CA TYR A 170 3.02 -21.94 2.56
C TYR A 170 4.53 -22.04 2.29
N GLY A 171 5.36 -21.21 2.92
CA GLY A 171 6.82 -21.21 2.71
C GLY A 171 7.55 -22.44 3.29
N GLY A 172 6.94 -23.18 4.20
CA GLY A 172 7.56 -24.32 4.88
C GLY A 172 8.51 -23.90 6.02
N PRO A 173 9.12 -24.88 6.72
CA PRO A 173 9.85 -24.63 7.98
C PRO A 173 11.01 -23.64 7.87
N GLY A 174 11.69 -23.60 6.72
CA GLY A 174 12.83 -22.70 6.49
C GLY A 174 12.45 -21.25 6.16
N VAL A 175 11.17 -20.97 5.89
CA VAL A 175 10.71 -19.65 5.41
C VAL A 175 9.68 -19.03 6.35
N ARG A 176 8.79 -19.83 6.94
CA ARG A 176 7.67 -19.37 7.76
C ARG A 176 8.06 -18.37 8.84
N ASP A 177 9.19 -18.62 9.50
CA ASP A 177 9.63 -17.85 10.67
C ASP A 177 10.65 -16.74 10.32
N ILE A 178 10.92 -16.52 9.02
CA ILE A 178 11.75 -15.39 8.57
C ILE A 178 11.01 -14.08 8.85
N PRO A 179 11.64 -13.09 9.52
CA PRO A 179 11.00 -11.83 9.86
C PRO A 179 10.63 -11.02 8.61
N VAL A 180 9.40 -10.51 8.61
CA VAL A 180 8.86 -9.62 7.58
C VAL A 180 8.61 -8.23 8.17
N ASN A 181 9.06 -7.19 7.47
CA ASN A 181 8.72 -5.80 7.75
C ASN A 181 7.85 -5.25 6.63
N ILE A 182 6.81 -4.48 6.96
CA ILE A 182 5.89 -3.92 5.97
C ILE A 182 5.83 -2.40 6.13
N PHE A 183 6.08 -1.67 5.04
CA PHE A 183 5.77 -0.26 4.90
C PHE A 183 4.63 -0.09 3.88
N ALA A 184 3.43 0.21 4.38
CA ALA A 184 2.21 0.34 3.61
C ALA A 184 1.85 1.82 3.40
N ILE A 185 1.65 2.21 2.14
CA ILE A 185 1.19 3.55 1.75
C ILE A 185 -0.27 3.44 1.31
N ASP A 186 -1.17 4.00 2.10
CA ASP A 186 -2.62 4.08 1.92
C ASP A 186 -3.20 2.77 1.35
N PRO A 187 -3.12 1.66 2.11
CA PRO A 187 -3.55 0.34 1.65
C PRO A 187 -5.04 0.33 1.34
N VAL A 188 -5.42 0.02 0.10
CA VAL A 188 -6.83 0.02 -0.36
C VAL A 188 -7.12 -1.31 -1.05
N PRO A 189 -7.90 -2.22 -0.45
CA PRO A 189 -8.28 -3.49 -1.05
C PRO A 189 -9.38 -3.39 -2.12
N GLY A 190 -9.96 -2.20 -2.29
CA GLY A 190 -10.95 -1.92 -3.32
C GLY A 190 -12.36 -2.38 -2.97
N PRO A 191 -13.29 -2.29 -3.93
CA PRO A 191 -14.67 -2.67 -3.70
C PRO A 191 -14.79 -4.19 -3.59
N GLY A 192 -15.71 -4.66 -2.74
CA GLY A 192 -15.97 -6.09 -2.55
C GLY A 192 -15.66 -6.56 -1.13
N GLU A 193 -15.47 -7.87 -0.98
CA GLU A 193 -15.30 -8.53 0.31
C GLU A 193 -13.83 -8.53 0.71
N TRP A 194 -13.49 -7.95 1.86
CA TRP A 194 -12.16 -8.16 2.43
C TRP A 194 -12.19 -9.40 3.31
N TYR A 195 -11.31 -10.33 2.99
CA TYR A 195 -11.14 -11.56 3.75
C TYR A 195 -10.13 -11.38 4.88
N GLY A 196 -10.14 -12.30 5.86
CA GLY A 196 -9.28 -12.20 7.03
C GLY A 196 -7.79 -12.05 6.71
N ILE A 197 -7.33 -12.64 5.59
CA ILE A 197 -5.93 -12.55 5.16
C ILE A 197 -5.45 -11.10 4.95
N GLN A 198 -6.35 -10.18 4.60
CA GLN A 198 -6.01 -8.77 4.41
C GLN A 198 -6.00 -8.04 5.76
N THR A 199 -6.94 -8.40 6.65
CA THR A 199 -7.27 -7.61 7.84
C THR A 199 -6.51 -7.98 9.11
N GLN A 200 -5.67 -9.01 9.07
CA GLN A 200 -4.85 -9.44 10.19
C GLN A 200 -3.41 -9.59 9.75
N LEU A 201 -2.44 -9.10 10.52
CA LEU A 201 -1.02 -9.37 10.24
C LEU A 201 -0.65 -10.81 10.66
N PRO A 202 0.17 -11.53 9.88
CA PRO A 202 0.67 -12.84 10.26
C PRO A 202 1.77 -12.78 11.34
N PRO A 203 2.06 -13.90 12.03
CA PRO A 203 3.03 -13.92 13.14
C PRO A 203 4.49 -13.66 12.77
N ASN A 204 4.84 -13.78 11.48
CA ASN A 204 6.18 -13.48 10.97
C ASN A 204 6.39 -11.99 10.67
N VAL A 205 5.34 -11.18 10.68
CA VAL A 205 5.49 -9.72 10.59
C VAL A 205 5.97 -9.19 11.92
N VAL A 206 7.13 -8.55 11.93
CA VAL A 206 7.76 -7.97 13.13
C VAL A 206 7.69 -6.45 13.16
N ASN A 207 7.56 -5.80 11.99
CA ASN A 207 7.24 -4.38 11.91
C ASN A 207 6.15 -4.11 10.85
N TYR A 208 5.19 -3.26 11.18
CA TYR A 208 4.19 -2.69 10.28
C TYR A 208 4.15 -1.18 10.43
N VAL A 209 4.30 -0.47 9.33
CA VAL A 209 4.16 0.99 9.26
C VAL A 209 3.14 1.32 8.20
N GLY A 210 2.03 1.97 8.59
CA GLY A 210 1.00 2.43 7.66
C GLY A 210 0.98 3.95 7.58
N VAL A 211 0.97 4.51 6.36
CA VAL A 211 0.74 5.94 6.10
C VAL A 211 -0.58 6.10 5.37
N TYR A 212 -1.51 6.89 5.91
CA TYR A 212 -2.88 6.99 5.41
C TYR A 212 -3.19 8.41 4.94
N ALA A 213 -3.82 8.52 3.77
CA ALA A 213 -4.16 9.80 3.15
C ALA A 213 -5.37 10.43 3.85
N TRP A 214 -5.19 11.64 4.39
CA TRP A 214 -6.22 12.39 5.11
C TRP A 214 -7.26 13.03 4.19
N ASP A 215 -6.83 13.43 2.99
CA ASP A 215 -7.60 14.29 2.09
C ASP A 215 -8.18 13.52 0.89
N HIS A 216 -8.31 12.17 0.99
CA HIS A 216 -8.87 11.36 -0.08
C HIS A 216 -10.33 10.93 0.18
N LEU A 217 -11.27 11.51 -0.56
CA LEU A 217 -12.70 11.35 -0.31
C LEU A 217 -13.46 10.50 -1.34
N VAL A 218 -12.75 9.82 -2.25
CA VAL A 218 -13.39 9.01 -3.29
C VAL A 218 -14.09 7.80 -2.66
N ALA A 219 -15.37 7.62 -2.98
CA ALA A 219 -16.14 6.47 -2.52
C ALA A 219 -15.53 5.15 -3.02
N GLY A 220 -15.47 4.14 -2.16
CA GLY A 220 -14.86 2.84 -2.48
C GLY A 220 -13.35 2.76 -2.22
N PHE A 221 -12.71 3.85 -1.78
CA PHE A 221 -11.28 3.90 -1.43
C PHE A 221 -11.03 3.83 0.08
N SER A 222 -11.89 3.17 0.87
CA SER A 222 -11.65 2.99 2.30
C SER A 222 -10.30 2.30 2.53
N ALA A 223 -9.41 2.93 3.30
CA ALA A 223 -8.11 2.33 3.55
C ALA A 223 -8.19 1.25 4.63
N LEU A 224 -7.41 0.19 4.45
CA LEU A 224 -7.30 -0.96 5.32
C LEU A 224 -6.30 -0.69 6.46
N VAL A 225 -6.73 -0.83 7.71
CA VAL A 225 -5.85 -0.83 8.88
C VAL A 225 -5.81 -2.26 9.43
N PRO A 226 -4.78 -3.07 9.13
CA PRO A 226 -4.75 -4.46 9.54
C PRO A 226 -4.53 -4.56 11.05
N ARG A 227 -5.13 -5.56 11.69
CA ARG A 227 -4.92 -5.83 13.11
C ARG A 227 -3.47 -6.22 13.38
N PRO A 228 -2.87 -5.74 14.49
CA PRO A 228 -1.57 -6.25 14.95
C PRO A 228 -1.66 -7.76 15.21
N ASN A 229 -0.54 -8.49 15.12
CA ASN A 229 -0.51 -9.92 15.45
C ASN A 229 -0.29 -10.15 16.95
N ALA A 230 -0.40 -11.41 17.40
CA ALA A 230 -0.32 -11.75 18.82
C ALA A 230 1.00 -11.30 19.45
N ARG A 231 2.13 -11.51 18.74
CA ARG A 231 3.48 -11.14 19.19
C ARG A 231 3.63 -9.63 19.37
N MET A 232 3.01 -8.82 18.52
CA MET A 232 3.01 -7.36 18.63
C MET A 232 2.23 -6.87 19.84
N THR A 233 1.09 -7.51 20.15
CA THR A 233 0.22 -7.06 21.25
C THR A 233 0.71 -7.44 22.64
N LYS A 234 1.55 -8.49 22.76
CA LYS A 234 2.05 -9.04 24.04
C LYS A 234 0.95 -9.39 25.05
N GLN A 235 -0.22 -9.79 24.56
CA GLN A 235 -1.35 -10.19 25.40
C GLN A 235 -1.50 -11.70 25.38
N ARG A 236 -1.57 -12.33 26.57
CA ARG A 236 -1.69 -13.80 26.71
C ARG A 236 -2.92 -14.35 25.97
N ALA A 237 -4.06 -13.66 26.05
CA ALA A 237 -5.28 -14.05 25.34
C ALA A 237 -5.12 -14.05 23.81
N HIS A 238 -4.16 -13.29 23.27
CA HIS A 238 -3.85 -13.29 21.84
C HIS A 238 -2.89 -14.41 21.44
N GLU A 239 -2.05 -14.89 22.36
CA GLU A 239 -1.20 -16.08 22.12
C GLU A 239 -2.07 -17.34 21.96
N ASP A 240 -3.15 -17.47 22.75
CA ASP A 240 -4.10 -18.59 22.65
C ASP A 240 -4.82 -18.65 21.29
N ILE A 241 -4.92 -17.52 20.57
CA ILE A 241 -5.53 -17.45 19.25
C ILE A 241 -4.67 -18.16 18.19
N GLU A 242 -3.34 -18.20 18.36
CA GLU A 242 -2.45 -18.92 17.44
C GLU A 242 -2.72 -20.43 17.40
N ALA A 243 -3.24 -20.98 18.51
CA ALA A 243 -3.59 -22.40 18.66
C ALA A 243 -4.87 -22.79 17.89
N ARG A 244 -5.67 -21.83 17.41
CA ARG A 244 -6.92 -22.09 16.66
C ARG A 244 -6.68 -22.56 15.22
N GLY A 245 -5.43 -22.66 14.80
CA GLY A 245 -5.05 -23.05 13.44
C GLY A 245 -5.26 -21.94 12.41
N LEU A 246 -5.03 -22.28 11.14
CA LEU A 246 -5.29 -21.41 10.00
C LEU A 246 -6.68 -21.71 9.42
N GLY A 247 -7.22 -20.78 8.64
CA GLY A 247 -8.46 -20.99 7.90
C GLY A 247 -8.33 -21.95 6.72
N ALA A 248 -9.46 -22.26 6.09
CA ALA A 248 -9.58 -23.34 5.10
C ALA A 248 -9.10 -22.98 3.68
N THR A 249 -9.12 -21.70 3.31
CA THR A 249 -8.72 -21.22 1.98
C THR A 249 -7.64 -20.14 2.09
N TYR A 250 -6.96 -19.83 0.98
CA TYR A 250 -5.97 -18.75 0.98
C TYR A 250 -6.62 -17.38 1.24
N LEU A 251 -7.92 -17.20 0.98
CA LEU A 251 -8.65 -15.96 1.29
C LEU A 251 -8.98 -15.89 2.78
N THR A 252 -9.47 -16.97 3.35
CA THR A 252 -9.92 -17.06 4.76
C THR A 252 -8.81 -17.46 5.73
N LEU A 253 -7.55 -17.42 5.28
CA LEU A 253 -6.40 -18.00 5.97
C LEU A 253 -6.23 -17.51 7.42
N ALA A 254 -6.56 -16.24 7.66
CA ALA A 254 -6.41 -15.60 8.96
C ALA A 254 -7.73 -15.45 9.75
N ASP A 255 -8.84 -16.02 9.28
CA ASP A 255 -10.16 -15.85 9.91
C ASP A 255 -10.17 -16.36 11.37
N ASN A 256 -9.49 -17.48 11.62
CA ASN A 256 -9.35 -18.06 12.96
C ASN A 256 -8.35 -17.28 13.86
N ARG A 257 -7.69 -16.25 13.31
CA ARG A 257 -6.61 -15.49 13.96
C ARG A 257 -6.89 -13.99 14.10
N GLN A 258 -8.11 -13.55 13.86
CA GLN A 258 -8.48 -12.14 13.98
C GLN A 258 -8.41 -11.68 15.44
N LEU A 259 -7.53 -10.71 15.71
CA LEU A 259 -7.39 -10.05 17.02
C LEU A 259 -8.30 -8.83 17.18
N ALA A 260 -8.10 -8.07 18.25
CA ALA A 260 -8.81 -6.84 18.51
C ALA A 260 -8.70 -5.85 17.34
N ASP A 261 -9.81 -5.22 16.99
CA ASP A 261 -9.87 -4.18 15.96
C ASP A 261 -9.04 -2.95 16.40
N PRO A 262 -7.98 -2.55 15.66
CA PRO A 262 -7.13 -1.41 16.01
C PRO A 262 -7.83 -0.05 15.98
N LEU A 263 -9.00 0.02 15.35
CA LEU A 263 -9.79 1.25 15.16
C LEU A 263 -10.87 1.43 16.23
N ALA A 264 -11.25 0.37 16.92
CA ALA A 264 -12.17 0.45 18.04
C ALA A 264 -11.55 1.23 19.20
N ARG A 265 -12.38 1.89 20.02
CA ARG A 265 -11.92 2.49 21.27
C ARG A 265 -11.57 1.40 22.29
N GLY A 266 -10.60 1.71 23.15
CA GLY A 266 -10.18 0.81 24.22
C GLY A 266 -8.89 1.30 24.89
N ASP A 267 -8.50 0.59 25.95
CA ASP A 267 -7.33 0.87 26.79
C ASP A 267 -6.25 -0.22 26.66
N LEU A 268 -6.29 -0.98 25.56
CA LEU A 268 -5.32 -2.04 25.28
C LEU A 268 -3.88 -1.47 25.19
N PRO A 269 -2.86 -2.21 25.66
CA PRO A 269 -1.46 -1.82 25.51
C PRO A 269 -1.08 -1.60 24.04
N GLN A 270 -0.29 -0.56 23.77
CA GLN A 270 0.14 -0.24 22.41
C GLN A 270 0.95 -1.39 21.80
N PRO A 271 0.66 -1.79 20.53
CA PRO A 271 1.37 -2.88 19.89
C PRO A 271 2.82 -2.49 19.57
N GLU A 272 3.75 -3.41 19.80
CA GLU A 272 5.16 -3.23 19.43
C GLU A 272 5.39 -3.45 17.94
N GLY A 273 6.32 -2.69 17.35
CA GLY A 273 6.61 -2.78 15.92
C GLY A 273 5.48 -2.30 15.01
N TYR A 274 4.41 -1.70 15.54
CA TYR A 274 3.23 -1.31 14.77
C TYR A 274 3.01 0.20 14.88
N THR A 275 3.11 0.92 13.76
CA THR A 275 3.02 2.39 13.73
C THR A 275 2.07 2.86 12.63
N LEU A 276 1.18 3.79 12.97
CA LEU A 276 0.23 4.39 12.03
C LEU A 276 0.46 5.89 11.92
N TYR A 277 0.44 6.39 10.68
CA TYR A 277 0.60 7.80 10.35
C TYR A 277 -0.61 8.33 9.58
N ALA A 278 -1.16 9.45 10.03
CA ALA A 278 -2.07 10.27 9.23
C ALA A 278 -1.26 11.34 8.49
N CYS A 279 -1.49 11.51 7.19
CA CYS A 279 -0.76 12.46 6.35
C CYS A 279 -1.74 13.27 5.49
N ARG A 280 -1.49 14.58 5.34
CA ARG A 280 -2.19 15.40 4.34
C ARG A 280 -1.95 14.85 2.92
N GLY A 281 -2.83 15.20 1.99
CA GLY A 281 -2.80 14.77 0.59
C GLY A 281 -3.82 13.67 0.27
N GLY A 282 -4.02 13.44 -1.03
CA GLY A 282 -4.85 12.37 -1.56
C GLY A 282 -4.09 11.04 -1.69
N HIS A 283 -4.80 10.01 -2.15
CA HIS A 283 -4.27 8.65 -2.36
C HIS A 283 -2.99 8.63 -3.21
N GLY A 284 -3.02 9.27 -4.38
CA GLY A 284 -1.81 9.39 -5.22
C GLY A 284 -0.73 10.27 -4.59
N THR A 285 -1.11 11.29 -3.81
CA THR A 285 -0.18 12.27 -3.24
C THR A 285 0.80 11.61 -2.27
N VAL A 286 0.31 10.75 -1.38
CA VAL A 286 1.16 10.03 -0.43
C VAL A 286 2.07 8.99 -1.12
N ALA A 287 1.84 8.70 -2.40
CA ALA A 287 2.60 7.74 -3.19
C ALA A 287 3.59 8.35 -4.18
N GLY A 288 3.66 9.69 -4.29
CA GLY A 288 4.60 10.37 -5.17
C GLY A 288 4.00 11.47 -6.04
N ASN A 289 2.67 11.46 -6.24
CA ASN A 289 1.98 12.40 -7.11
C ASN A 289 1.95 13.81 -6.47
N TYR A 290 2.17 14.86 -7.25
CA TYR A 290 2.15 16.26 -6.77
C TYR A 290 1.22 17.16 -7.58
N THR A 291 0.21 16.56 -8.21
CA THR A 291 -0.92 17.30 -8.79
C THR A 291 -1.81 17.89 -7.70
N ALA A 292 -2.43 19.03 -8.00
CA ALA A 292 -3.28 19.77 -7.08
C ALA A 292 -4.56 19.03 -6.66
N ASP A 293 -4.97 17.99 -7.39
CA ASP A 293 -6.16 17.17 -7.12
C ASP A 293 -5.82 15.70 -6.81
N ALA A 294 -4.52 15.35 -6.75
CA ALA A 294 -4.02 13.99 -6.57
C ALA A 294 -4.42 13.00 -7.70
N LEU A 295 -4.84 13.51 -8.86
CA LEU A 295 -5.24 12.72 -10.03
C LEU A 295 -4.11 12.64 -11.07
N TYR A 296 -4.37 11.94 -12.17
CA TYR A 296 -3.37 11.63 -13.20
C TYR A 296 -3.38 12.68 -14.34
N ASP A 297 -3.19 13.95 -13.99
CA ASP A 297 -3.11 15.05 -14.96
C ASP A 297 -1.85 15.90 -14.74
N ALA A 298 -0.86 15.74 -15.63
CA ALA A 298 0.41 16.46 -15.56
C ALA A 298 0.27 17.98 -15.71
N ALA A 299 -0.82 18.49 -16.28
CA ALA A 299 -1.07 19.93 -16.35
C ALA A 299 -1.41 20.53 -14.97
N LYS A 300 -1.71 19.70 -13.97
CA LYS A 300 -2.12 20.12 -12.62
C LYS A 300 -1.03 19.99 -11.57
N VAL A 301 0.21 19.71 -11.95
CA VAL A 301 1.35 19.64 -11.03
C VAL A 301 1.50 20.94 -10.23
N LYS A 302 1.84 20.81 -8.95
CA LYS A 302 1.90 21.92 -8.01
C LYS A 302 3.04 21.71 -7.01
N ASP A 303 4.05 22.58 -7.05
CA ASP A 303 5.28 22.43 -6.27
C ASP A 303 5.02 22.39 -4.75
N GLU A 304 4.04 23.16 -4.28
CA GLU A 304 3.66 23.19 -2.86
C GLU A 304 3.11 21.83 -2.37
N VAL A 305 2.54 21.02 -3.26
CA VAL A 305 2.06 19.66 -2.95
C VAL A 305 3.23 18.68 -2.78
N ALA A 306 4.37 18.93 -3.44
CA ALA A 306 5.52 18.02 -3.46
C ALA A 306 6.11 17.71 -2.08
N ALA A 307 5.82 18.54 -1.06
CA ALA A 307 6.24 18.30 0.31
C ALA A 307 5.72 16.98 0.89
N VAL A 308 4.50 16.56 0.52
CA VAL A 308 3.92 15.27 0.97
C VAL A 308 4.68 14.07 0.38
N PRO A 309 4.80 13.90 -0.96
CA PRO A 309 5.65 12.88 -1.56
C PRO A 309 7.04 12.80 -0.96
N LYS A 310 7.71 13.95 -0.81
CA LYS A 310 9.07 14.07 -0.25
C LYS A 310 9.13 13.56 1.18
N LEU A 311 8.14 13.89 2.02
CA LEU A 311 8.10 13.44 3.41
C LEU A 311 7.85 11.94 3.51
N VAL A 312 6.86 11.40 2.78
CA VAL A 312 6.52 9.97 2.81
C VAL A 312 7.68 9.12 2.26
N TYR A 313 8.31 9.55 1.16
CA TYR A 313 9.51 8.92 0.62
C TYR A 313 10.65 8.85 1.64
N LYS A 314 10.94 9.97 2.34
CA LYS A 314 11.99 9.99 3.38
C LYS A 314 11.64 9.06 4.53
N LEU A 315 10.37 9.00 4.92
CA LEU A 315 9.89 8.12 5.97
C LEU A 315 10.07 6.64 5.58
N ALA A 316 9.59 6.25 4.40
CA ALA A 316 9.75 4.90 3.85
C ALA A 316 11.23 4.49 3.77
N ARG A 317 12.08 5.38 3.24
CA ARG A 317 13.51 5.17 3.17
C ARG A 317 14.16 5.00 4.54
N ALA A 318 13.77 5.81 5.52
CA ALA A 318 14.32 5.73 6.87
C ALA A 318 13.96 4.39 7.54
N TYR A 319 12.70 3.95 7.42
CA TYR A 319 12.30 2.64 7.94
C TYR A 319 13.01 1.49 7.22
N LEU A 320 13.10 1.51 5.88
CA LEU A 320 13.86 0.50 5.15
C LEU A 320 15.34 0.46 5.58
N THR A 321 15.95 1.63 5.83
CA THR A 321 17.32 1.71 6.35
C THR A 321 17.41 1.13 7.77
N GLN A 322 16.44 1.42 8.64
CA GLN A 322 16.35 0.84 9.98
C GLN A 322 16.15 -0.67 9.93
N TRP A 323 15.47 -1.17 8.90
CA TRP A 323 15.31 -2.59 8.59
C TRP A 323 16.41 -3.13 7.68
N GLU A 324 17.60 -2.52 7.75
CA GLU A 324 18.85 -3.01 7.16
C GLU A 324 18.89 -3.07 5.62
N THR A 325 17.91 -2.48 4.91
CA THR A 325 18.00 -2.29 3.46
C THR A 325 19.16 -1.35 3.13
N VAL A 326 20.06 -1.81 2.26
CA VAL A 326 21.19 -1.01 1.77
C VAL A 326 20.81 -0.31 0.46
N PHE A 327 20.75 1.01 0.50
CA PHE A 327 20.58 1.83 -0.71
C PHE A 327 21.92 2.14 -1.36
N ARG A 328 22.01 1.93 -2.67
CA ARG A 328 23.22 2.17 -3.48
C ARG A 328 23.36 3.63 -3.91
N THR A 329 22.26 4.36 -3.89
CA THR A 329 22.21 5.78 -4.22
C THR A 329 21.89 6.60 -2.97
N ARG A 330 22.35 7.85 -2.94
CA ARG A 330 22.04 8.79 -1.85
C ARG A 330 20.59 9.27 -1.98
N CYS A 331 19.95 9.51 -0.83
CA CYS A 331 18.64 10.16 -0.76
C CYS A 331 18.64 11.46 -1.59
N ARG A 332 17.71 11.56 -2.55
CA ARG A 332 17.59 12.70 -3.46
C ARG A 332 16.93 13.92 -2.80
N VAL A 333 16.04 13.67 -1.84
CA VAL A 333 15.36 14.73 -1.06
C VAL A 333 16.30 15.29 0.01
N ARG A 334 16.74 16.54 -0.16
CA ARG A 334 17.73 17.22 0.70
C ARG A 334 17.09 17.90 1.89
N GLU A 335 15.86 18.34 1.75
CA GLU A 335 15.05 18.98 2.77
C GLU A 335 14.88 18.03 3.97
N ASN A 336 14.96 18.57 5.19
CA ASN A 336 14.73 17.77 6.39
C ASN A 336 13.23 17.57 6.64
N ALA A 337 12.88 16.54 7.41
CA ALA A 337 11.49 16.18 7.68
C ALA A 337 10.69 17.31 8.36
N ARG A 338 11.33 18.08 9.26
CA ARG A 338 10.69 19.23 9.94
C ARG A 338 10.30 20.31 8.94
N HIS A 339 11.15 20.59 7.96
CA HIS A 339 10.89 21.59 6.93
C HIS A 339 9.75 21.16 6.01
N LEU A 340 9.77 19.91 5.53
CA LEU A 340 8.71 19.35 4.70
C LEU A 340 7.36 19.36 5.43
N ARG A 341 7.35 18.93 6.69
CA ARG A 341 6.16 19.00 7.56
C ARG A 341 5.66 20.44 7.71
N LYS A 342 6.54 21.40 7.94
CA LYS A 342 6.15 22.82 8.00
C LYS A 342 5.49 23.26 6.69
N GLN A 343 6.09 22.93 5.54
CA GLN A 343 5.53 23.28 4.23
C GLN A 343 4.11 22.74 4.03
N ILE A 344 3.88 21.47 4.38
CA ILE A 344 2.56 20.82 4.31
C ILE A 344 1.51 21.64 5.07
N HIS A 345 1.83 22.04 6.30
CA HIS A 345 0.89 22.74 7.19
C HIS A 345 0.80 24.24 6.95
N THR A 346 1.76 24.85 6.24
CA THR A 346 1.67 26.25 5.79
C THR A 346 0.98 26.40 4.43
N ALA A 347 1.11 25.42 3.54
CA ALA A 347 0.44 25.39 2.23
C ALA A 347 -0.85 24.56 2.29
N HIS A 348 -1.54 24.58 3.43
CA HIS A 348 -2.63 23.66 3.76
C HIS A 348 -3.83 23.79 2.81
N THR A 349 -4.04 24.96 2.19
CA THR A 349 -5.16 25.23 1.29
C THR A 349 -5.22 24.30 0.08
N HIS A 350 -4.08 23.86 -0.45
CA HIS A 350 -4.04 22.87 -1.54
C HIS A 350 -4.62 21.53 -1.10
N PHE A 351 -4.25 21.08 0.10
CA PHE A 351 -4.72 19.83 0.66
C PHE A 351 -6.17 19.94 1.15
N ASP A 352 -6.59 21.10 1.64
CA ASP A 352 -7.98 21.34 2.01
C ASP A 352 -8.89 21.21 0.77
N ALA A 353 -8.46 21.77 -0.37
CA ALA A 353 -9.15 21.63 -1.65
C ALA A 353 -9.25 20.16 -2.11
N MET A 354 -8.17 19.37 -1.97
CA MET A 354 -8.22 17.93 -2.22
C MET A 354 -9.26 17.22 -1.34
N GLY A 355 -9.33 17.63 -0.07
CA GLY A 355 -10.24 17.09 0.95
C GLY A 355 -11.64 17.70 0.92
N GLY A 356 -12.13 18.18 -0.23
CA GLY A 356 -13.50 18.69 -0.38
C GLY A 356 -13.72 20.14 0.07
N GLY A 357 -12.66 20.86 0.46
CA GLY A 357 -12.69 22.27 0.82
C GLY A 357 -13.67 22.58 1.95
N GLU A 358 -14.42 23.68 1.81
CA GLU A 358 -15.43 24.11 2.78
C GLU A 358 -16.52 23.05 3.05
N ALA A 359 -16.78 22.16 2.09
CA ALA A 359 -17.78 21.09 2.25
C ALA A 359 -17.33 20.02 3.27
N ARG A 360 -16.05 19.97 3.64
CA ARG A 360 -15.51 19.03 4.62
C ARG A 360 -16.14 19.15 6.00
N THR A 361 -16.50 20.37 6.41
CA THR A 361 -17.16 20.64 7.69
C THR A 361 -18.69 20.62 7.60
N SER A 362 -19.26 20.13 6.49
CA SER A 362 -20.71 20.05 6.32
C SER A 362 -21.33 19.02 7.28
N ARG A 363 -22.50 19.34 7.84
CA ARG A 363 -23.26 18.47 8.76
C ARG A 363 -24.11 17.42 8.03
N LEU A 364 -23.66 17.00 6.85
CA LEU A 364 -24.41 16.01 6.06
C LEU A 364 -24.43 14.67 6.80
N THR A 365 -25.61 14.06 6.86
CA THR A 365 -25.80 12.73 7.45
C THR A 365 -24.83 11.73 6.81
N GLY A 366 -24.10 10.98 7.62
CA GLY A 366 -23.12 10.01 7.14
C GLY A 366 -21.80 10.62 6.64
N ARG A 367 -21.50 11.90 6.97
CA ARG A 367 -20.18 12.56 6.83
C ARG A 367 -19.43 12.13 5.55
N PRO A 368 -20.02 12.33 4.35
CA PRO A 368 -19.47 11.83 3.09
C PRO A 368 -18.11 12.48 2.74
N ASN A 369 -17.83 13.66 3.30
CA ASN A 369 -16.59 14.40 3.09
C ASN A 369 -15.53 14.12 4.15
N VAL A 370 -15.62 12.97 4.82
CA VAL A 370 -14.63 12.50 5.78
C VAL A 370 -14.04 11.18 5.29
N ARG A 371 -12.71 11.10 5.27
CA ARG A 371 -11.95 9.92 4.86
C ARG A 371 -12.43 8.69 5.63
N GLN A 372 -12.67 7.60 4.92
CA GLN A 372 -13.08 6.34 5.51
C GLN A 372 -11.91 5.36 5.60
N VAL A 373 -11.87 4.59 6.69
CA VAL A 373 -10.93 3.50 6.91
C VAL A 373 -11.63 2.31 7.55
N SER A 374 -11.03 1.12 7.46
CA SER A 374 -11.56 -0.06 8.12
C SER A 374 -10.47 -1.09 8.42
N SER A 375 -10.68 -1.87 9.46
CA SER A 375 -9.93 -3.08 9.77
C SER A 375 -10.77 -4.34 9.57
N ILE A 376 -12.06 -4.20 9.22
CA ILE A 376 -13.07 -5.25 9.35
C ILE A 376 -13.94 -5.41 8.10
N MET A 377 -13.66 -4.67 7.02
CA MET A 377 -14.62 -4.49 5.92
C MET A 377 -14.74 -5.73 5.02
N GLY A 378 -15.57 -6.69 5.41
CA GLY A 378 -16.10 -7.73 4.50
C GLY A 378 -17.21 -7.20 3.57
N ARG A 379 -18.25 -8.00 3.32
CA ARG A 379 -19.44 -7.69 2.48
C ARG A 379 -20.27 -6.46 2.88
N ASN A 380 -19.99 -5.84 4.04
CA ASN A 380 -20.81 -4.77 4.60
C ASN A 380 -20.06 -3.42 4.53
N THR A 381 -20.48 -2.54 3.62
CA THR A 381 -19.93 -1.19 3.46
C THR A 381 -20.19 -0.27 4.67
N LEU A 382 -21.02 -0.69 5.63
CA LEU A 382 -21.23 0.01 6.90
C LEU A 382 -20.11 -0.27 7.91
N ASN A 383 -19.30 -1.32 7.72
CA ASN A 383 -18.19 -1.70 8.60
C ASN A 383 -16.96 -0.81 8.34
N ARG A 384 -17.14 0.49 8.49
CA ARG A 384 -16.15 1.53 8.24
C ARG A 384 -16.15 2.53 9.37
N TYR A 385 -15.00 3.14 9.56
CA TYR A 385 -14.75 4.21 10.49
C TYR A 385 -14.44 5.48 9.71
N TYR A 386 -14.71 6.64 10.31
CA TYR A 386 -14.15 7.89 9.84
C TYR A 386 -12.73 8.02 10.38
N LEU A 387 -11.78 8.38 9.51
CA LEU A 387 -10.37 8.45 9.89
C LEU A 387 -10.17 9.39 11.08
N GLU A 388 -10.80 10.57 11.06
CA GLU A 388 -10.69 11.52 12.17
C GLU A 388 -11.26 11.02 13.50
N ASP A 389 -12.18 10.05 13.48
CA ASP A 389 -12.70 9.43 14.70
C ASP A 389 -11.71 8.43 15.30
N VAL A 390 -10.80 7.86 14.51
CA VAL A 390 -9.90 6.79 14.97
C VAL A 390 -8.46 7.26 15.19
N VAL A 391 -8.05 8.34 14.55
CA VAL A 391 -6.68 8.90 14.71
C VAL A 391 -6.49 9.73 15.98
N GLY A 392 -7.59 10.17 16.60
CA GLY A 392 -7.57 11.16 17.68
C GLY A 392 -7.41 12.60 17.19
N THR A 393 -7.26 13.53 18.13
CA THR A 393 -7.21 14.96 17.83
C THR A 393 -5.83 15.36 17.28
N PRO A 394 -5.76 15.98 16.08
CA PRO A 394 -4.51 16.51 15.57
C PRO A 394 -3.92 17.57 16.52
N PRO A 395 -2.59 17.63 16.69
CA PRO A 395 -1.95 18.73 17.41
C PRO A 395 -2.32 20.09 16.81
N TYR A 396 -2.60 21.09 17.66
CA TYR A 396 -3.09 22.42 17.25
C TYR A 396 -2.20 23.14 16.22
N ASN A 397 -0.90 22.83 16.20
CA ASN A 397 0.06 23.43 15.28
C ASN A 397 0.12 22.73 13.90
N LEU A 398 -0.73 21.73 13.65
CA LEU A 398 -0.86 21.06 12.37
C LEU A 398 -2.22 21.34 11.77
N ALA A 399 -2.24 21.79 10.53
CA ALA A 399 -3.47 22.08 9.81
C ALA A 399 -4.08 20.77 9.33
N TYR A 400 -4.92 20.14 10.16
CA TYR A 400 -5.77 19.02 9.78
C TYR A 400 -7.23 19.43 10.00
N PRO A 401 -8.04 19.55 8.94
CA PRO A 401 -9.45 19.83 9.11
C PRO A 401 -10.17 18.61 9.71
N CYS A 402 -10.95 18.85 10.77
CA CYS A 402 -11.80 17.87 11.46
C CYS A 402 -13.23 18.39 11.55
N THR A 403 -14.22 17.50 11.53
CA THR A 403 -15.62 17.87 11.79
C THR A 403 -15.88 17.97 13.29
N ILE A 404 -16.95 18.68 13.68
CA ILE A 404 -17.32 18.87 15.08
C ILE A 404 -17.78 17.57 15.75
N GLU A 405 -18.17 16.58 14.95
CA GLU A 405 -18.63 15.26 15.34
C GLU A 405 -17.47 14.29 15.64
N GLN A 406 -16.21 14.74 15.52
CA GLN A 406 -15.03 13.94 15.83
C GLN A 406 -15.18 13.28 17.21
N SER A 407 -15.10 11.96 17.24
CA SER A 407 -15.52 11.22 18.43
C SER A 407 -14.38 10.69 19.32
N GLY A 408 -13.11 10.94 18.97
CA GLY A 408 -11.95 10.55 19.79
C GLY A 408 -11.45 9.13 19.48
N GLY A 409 -10.13 9.00 19.42
CA GLY A 409 -9.37 7.96 18.71
C GLY A 409 -9.61 6.51 19.14
N GLY A 410 -9.14 5.58 18.29
CA GLY A 410 -9.07 4.16 18.59
C GLY A 410 -8.01 3.84 19.64
N TRP A 411 -7.94 2.59 20.08
CA TRP A 411 -6.97 2.19 21.10
C TRP A 411 -5.53 2.20 20.57
N VAL A 412 -5.29 2.07 19.26
CA VAL A 412 -3.95 2.24 18.68
C VAL A 412 -3.69 3.71 18.39
N ASN A 413 -2.56 4.22 18.88
CA ASN A 413 -2.15 5.61 18.69
C ASN A 413 -1.66 5.87 17.26
N TRP A 414 -2.03 7.04 16.75
CA TRP A 414 -1.59 7.54 15.45
C TRP A 414 -0.62 8.70 15.60
N ARG A 415 0.21 8.90 14.58
CA ARG A 415 1.11 10.03 14.46
C ARG A 415 0.70 10.92 13.29
N PHE A 416 0.61 12.22 13.52
CA PHE A 416 0.31 13.18 12.46
C PHE A 416 1.60 13.66 11.80
N LEU A 417 1.69 13.47 10.49
CA LEU A 417 2.82 13.92 9.67
C LEU A 417 2.74 15.40 9.35
#